data_AF-A0A2H5FRL0-F1
#
_entry.id   AF-A0A2H5FRL0-F1
#
_cell.length_a   1.000
_cell.length_b   1.000
_cell.length_c   1.000
_cell.angle_alpha   90.00
_cell.angle_beta   90.00
_cell.angle_gamma   90.00
#
_symmetry.space_group_name_H-M   'P 1'
#
loop_
_entity.id
_entity.type
_entity.pdbx_description
1 polymer ?
#
loop_
_entity_poly.entity_id
_entity_poly.type
_entity_poly.pdbx_seq_one_letter_code
_entity_poly.pdbx_strand_id
1 'polypeptide(L)'
;MQEESAYPLQGLPAILQKTVSDYQQYGQEPISLIACGSLANVFLGGQSLANVARDNCLISPVSLYFIVLAASGEKKSASDNFFSQAAKNWEEKVCSQRLPLVNATKVLHRTWKMQCNELTY
;
A
#
# COMPACT_ATOMS: atom_id res chain seq x y z
N MET A 1 -0.30 -35.66 3.16
CA MET A 1 -0.47 -34.38 2.43
C MET A 1 -1.73 -33.76 2.96
N GLN A 2 -1.64 -32.63 3.67
CA GLN A 2 -2.85 -31.89 4.06
C GLN A 2 -3.45 -31.30 2.77
N GLU A 3 -4.72 -31.56 2.51
CA GLU A 3 -5.45 -30.86 1.45
C GLU A 3 -5.47 -29.37 1.79
N GLU A 4 -4.98 -28.56 0.87
CA GLU A 4 -4.93 -27.12 1.00
C GLU A 4 -6.37 -26.60 1.06
N SER A 5 -6.81 -26.12 2.23
CA SER A 5 -8.17 -25.63 2.41
C SER A 5 -8.41 -24.45 1.48
N ALA A 6 -9.52 -24.49 0.73
CA ALA A 6 -9.87 -23.45 -0.21
C ALA A 6 -9.96 -22.08 0.49
N TYR A 7 -9.45 -21.03 -0.16
CA TYR A 7 -9.48 -19.68 0.39
C TYR A 7 -10.93 -19.25 0.71
N PRO A 8 -11.21 -18.72 1.92
CA PRO A 8 -12.57 -18.44 2.36
C PRO A 8 -13.11 -17.14 1.74
N LEU A 9 -13.47 -17.20 0.45
CA LEU A 9 -13.96 -16.04 -0.29
C LEU A 9 -15.20 -15.41 0.38
N GLN A 10 -16.07 -16.24 0.95
CA GLN A 10 -17.28 -15.81 1.67
C GLN A 10 -16.99 -14.96 2.91
N GLY A 11 -15.77 -14.97 3.44
CA GLY A 11 -15.36 -14.14 4.56
C GLY A 11 -15.03 -12.68 4.18
N LEU A 12 -14.88 -12.38 2.89
CA LEU A 12 -14.61 -11.01 2.44
C LEU A 12 -15.89 -10.17 2.37
N PRO A 13 -15.83 -8.84 2.46
CA PRO A 13 -16.95 -7.97 2.13
C PRO A 13 -17.46 -8.21 0.70
N ALA A 14 -18.77 -8.10 0.48
CA ALA A 14 -19.41 -8.44 -0.80
C ALA A 14 -18.79 -7.74 -2.02
N ILE A 15 -18.35 -6.48 -1.86
CA ILE A 15 -17.66 -5.72 -2.92
C ILE A 15 -16.36 -6.42 -3.31
N LEU A 16 -15.54 -6.81 -2.32
CA LEU A 16 -14.27 -7.51 -2.55
C LEU A 16 -14.50 -8.92 -3.10
N GLN A 17 -15.51 -9.65 -2.61
CA GLN A 17 -15.85 -10.97 -3.15
C GLN A 17 -16.09 -10.93 -4.65
N LYS A 18 -16.89 -9.95 -5.10
CA LYS A 18 -17.20 -9.76 -6.51
C LYS A 18 -15.95 -9.36 -7.29
N THR A 19 -15.22 -8.34 -6.84
CA THR A 19 -14.00 -7.89 -7.52
C THR A 19 -12.95 -9.00 -7.65
N VAL A 20 -12.74 -9.80 -6.60
CA VAL A 20 -11.79 -10.91 -6.62
C VAL A 20 -12.26 -12.01 -7.58
N SER A 21 -13.54 -12.36 -7.56
CA SER A 21 -14.12 -13.35 -8.51
C SER A 21 -13.99 -12.89 -9.96
N ASP A 22 -14.36 -11.64 -10.25
CA ASP A 22 -14.31 -11.06 -11.59
C ASP A 22 -12.87 -11.01 -12.11
N TYR A 23 -11.92 -10.59 -11.26
CA TYR A 23 -10.50 -10.59 -11.63
C TYR A 23 -9.95 -12.00 -11.81
N GLN A 24 -10.37 -12.97 -10.97
CA GLN A 24 -9.90 -14.34 -11.08
C GLN A 24 -10.32 -14.99 -12.40
N GLN A 25 -11.53 -14.72 -12.88
CA GLN A 25 -12.00 -15.18 -14.20
C GLN A 25 -11.11 -14.65 -15.34
N TYR A 26 -10.57 -13.44 -15.21
CA TYR A 26 -9.69 -12.83 -16.21
C TYR A 26 -8.22 -13.28 -16.06
N GLY A 27 -7.63 -13.10 -14.87
CA GLY A 27 -6.21 -13.28 -14.61
C GLY A 27 -5.78 -14.75 -14.48
N GLN A 28 -6.73 -15.63 -14.12
CA GLN A 28 -6.51 -17.04 -13.81
C GLN A 28 -5.46 -17.25 -12.69
N GLU A 29 -5.33 -16.26 -11.81
CA GLU A 29 -4.45 -16.29 -10.64
C GLU A 29 -5.16 -16.93 -9.43
N PRO A 30 -4.41 -17.47 -8.45
CA PRO A 30 -5.00 -17.99 -7.23
C PRO A 30 -5.85 -16.93 -6.50
N ILE A 31 -7.06 -17.30 -6.08
CA ILE A 31 -8.01 -16.40 -5.38
C ILE A 31 -7.36 -15.76 -4.15
N SER A 32 -6.56 -16.54 -3.39
CA SER A 32 -5.84 -16.07 -2.21
C SER A 32 -4.87 -14.92 -2.53
N LEU A 33 -4.22 -14.96 -3.69
CA LEU A 33 -3.25 -13.97 -4.12
C LEU A 33 -3.94 -12.66 -4.53
N ILE A 34 -5.02 -12.76 -5.31
CA ILE A 34 -5.85 -11.62 -5.73
C ILE A 34 -6.51 -10.96 -4.51
N ALA A 35 -7.05 -11.75 -3.59
CA ALA A 35 -7.63 -11.28 -2.34
C ALA A 35 -6.60 -10.55 -1.48
N CYS A 36 -5.37 -11.06 -1.39
CA CYS A 36 -4.28 -10.41 -0.66
C CYS A 36 -3.93 -9.03 -1.25
N GLY A 37 -3.69 -8.95 -2.57
CA GLY A 37 -3.37 -7.68 -3.23
C GLY A 37 -4.49 -6.64 -3.14
N SER A 38 -5.74 -7.07 -3.27
CA SER A 38 -6.91 -6.19 -3.10
C SER A 38 -7.05 -5.68 -1.66
N LEU A 39 -6.94 -6.55 -0.66
CA LEU A 39 -7.01 -6.18 0.76
C LEU A 39 -5.89 -5.21 1.16
N ALA A 40 -4.67 -5.43 0.67
CA ALA A 40 -3.54 -4.55 0.93
C ALA A 40 -3.82 -3.11 0.47
N ASN A 41 -4.39 -2.93 -0.72
CA ASN A 41 -4.69 -1.62 -1.28
C ASN A 41 -5.90 -0.94 -0.61
N VAL A 42 -6.95 -1.70 -0.26
CA VAL A 42 -8.06 -1.16 0.53
C VAL A 42 -7.57 -0.70 1.91
N PHE A 43 -6.74 -1.51 2.55
CA PHE A 43 -6.17 -1.17 3.84
C PHE A 43 -5.30 0.09 3.76
N LEU A 44 -4.45 0.21 2.74
CA LEU A 44 -3.61 1.40 2.52
C LEU A 44 -4.44 2.70 2.50
N GLY A 45 -5.60 2.68 1.85
CA GLY A 45 -6.51 3.83 1.83
C GLY A 45 -7.19 4.13 3.17
N GLY A 46 -7.44 3.10 4.00
CA GLY A 46 -8.09 3.22 5.30
C GLY A 46 -7.15 3.41 6.48
N GLN A 47 -5.83 3.23 6.29
CA GLN A 47 -4.85 3.14 7.37
C GLN A 47 -4.82 4.37 8.29
N SER A 48 -5.10 5.56 7.73
CA SER A 48 -5.10 6.83 8.46
C SER A 48 -6.39 7.12 9.23
N LEU A 49 -7.44 6.30 9.05
CA LEU A 49 -8.77 6.56 9.61
C LEU A 49 -8.92 6.08 11.06
N ALA A 50 -8.03 5.22 11.55
CA ALA A 50 -8.12 4.65 12.87
C ALA A 50 -6.75 4.47 13.53
N ASN A 51 -6.72 4.63 14.85
CA ASN A 51 -5.59 4.28 15.69
C ASN A 51 -5.91 2.99 16.46
N VAL A 52 -4.87 2.19 16.73
CA VAL A 52 -4.92 1.09 17.70
C VAL A 52 -4.28 1.59 18.99
N ALA A 53 -4.75 1.16 20.16
CA ALA A 53 -4.06 1.39 21.43
C ALA A 53 -3.56 0.03 21.93
N ARG A 54 -2.25 -0.12 22.13
CA ARG A 54 -1.71 -1.33 22.79
C ARG A 54 -1.65 -1.16 24.29
N ASP A 55 -1.43 0.08 24.74
CA ASP A 55 -1.56 0.53 26.12
C ASP A 55 -1.93 2.03 26.13
N ASN A 56 -1.89 2.66 27.31
CA ASN A 56 -2.25 4.07 27.50
C ASN A 56 -1.27 5.08 26.86
N CYS A 57 -0.07 4.63 26.45
CA CYS A 57 1.01 5.47 25.90
C CYS A 57 1.41 5.07 24.47
N LEU A 58 1.02 3.89 24.00
CA LEU A 58 1.33 3.28 22.71
C LEU A 58 0.09 3.29 21.82
N ILE A 59 -0.26 4.50 21.39
CA ILE A 59 -1.30 4.77 20.41
C ILE A 59 -0.62 5.08 19.08
N SER A 60 -0.98 4.34 18.04
CA SER A 60 -0.50 4.59 16.68
C SER A 60 -1.61 4.28 15.66
N PRO A 61 -1.50 4.80 14.44
CA PRO A 61 -2.33 4.37 13.33
C PRO A 61 -2.31 2.85 13.18
N VAL A 62 -3.42 2.27 12.69
CA VAL A 62 -3.44 0.86 12.29
C VAL A 62 -2.33 0.66 11.25
N SER A 63 -1.71 -0.50 11.20
CA SER A 63 -0.80 -0.88 10.11
C SER A 63 -0.95 -2.37 9.85
N LEU A 64 -1.09 -2.75 8.59
CA LEU A 64 -1.18 -4.13 8.13
C LEU A 64 -0.10 -4.34 7.08
N TYR A 65 0.60 -5.46 7.19
CA TYR A 65 1.63 -5.88 6.27
C TYR A 65 1.28 -7.27 5.76
N PHE A 66 1.39 -7.44 4.44
CA PHE A 66 1.05 -8.67 3.76
C PHE A 66 2.32 -9.33 3.22
N ILE A 67 2.45 -10.64 3.44
CA ILE A 67 3.51 -11.46 2.86
C ILE A 67 2.83 -12.52 2.00
N VAL A 68 3.18 -12.55 0.71
CA VAL A 68 2.67 -13.55 -0.23
C VAL A 68 3.78 -14.54 -0.56
N LEU A 69 3.60 -15.78 -0.13
CA LEU A 69 4.40 -16.91 -0.58
C LEU A 69 3.70 -17.52 -1.78
N ALA A 70 4.40 -17.56 -2.91
CA ALA A 70 3.84 -17.96 -4.20
C ALA A 70 4.97 -18.48 -5.10
N ALA A 71 4.68 -19.33 -6.07
CA ALA A 71 5.67 -19.84 -7.01
C ALA A 71 6.04 -18.80 -8.08
N SER A 72 7.21 -18.92 -8.69
CA SER A 72 7.59 -18.06 -9.82
C SER A 72 6.65 -18.35 -11.00
N GLY A 73 6.09 -17.30 -11.62
CA GLY A 73 5.14 -17.43 -12.74
C GLY A 73 3.65 -17.30 -12.36
N GLU A 74 3.30 -17.23 -11.08
CA GLU A 74 1.90 -17.07 -10.62
C GLU A 74 1.35 -15.64 -10.79
N LYS A 75 1.91 -14.86 -11.73
CA LYS A 75 1.52 -13.48 -12.10
C LYS A 75 1.30 -12.53 -10.91
N LYS A 76 1.94 -12.78 -9.77
CA LYS A 76 1.82 -12.00 -8.52
C LYS A 76 1.90 -10.49 -8.70
N SER A 77 2.84 -10.04 -9.52
CA SER A 77 3.06 -8.61 -9.77
C SER A 77 1.96 -8.00 -10.64
N ALA A 78 1.26 -8.78 -11.47
CA ALA A 78 0.21 -8.27 -12.35
C ALA A 78 -1.04 -7.89 -11.55
N SER A 79 -1.52 -8.77 -10.66
CA SER A 79 -2.62 -8.46 -9.75
C SER A 79 -2.28 -7.34 -8.79
N ASP A 80 -1.11 -7.37 -8.16
CA ASP A 80 -0.68 -6.29 -7.27
C ASP A 80 -0.59 -4.93 -8.00
N ASN A 81 -0.06 -4.91 -9.23
CA ASN A 81 -0.03 -3.69 -10.05
C ASN A 81 -1.43 -3.19 -10.40
N PHE A 82 -2.37 -4.07 -10.73
CA PHE A 82 -3.74 -3.70 -11.05
C PHE A 82 -4.43 -3.01 -9.86
N PHE A 83 -4.38 -3.61 -8.67
CA PHE A 83 -5.02 -3.05 -7.48
C PHE A 83 -4.30 -1.80 -6.96
N SER A 84 -2.98 -1.72 -7.09
CA SER A 84 -2.18 -0.56 -6.65
C SER A 84 -2.24 0.64 -7.58
N GLN A 85 -2.79 0.49 -8.80
CA GLN A 85 -2.83 1.57 -9.78
C GLN A 85 -3.52 2.84 -9.25
N ALA A 86 -4.61 2.69 -8.51
CA ALA A 86 -5.33 3.83 -7.94
C ALA A 86 -4.47 4.60 -6.93
N ALA A 87 -3.74 3.88 -6.06
CA ALA A 87 -2.82 4.48 -5.10
C ALA A 87 -1.65 5.19 -5.80
N LYS A 88 -1.03 4.55 -6.79
CA LYS A 88 0.06 5.13 -7.60
C LYS A 88 -0.37 6.40 -8.31
N ASN A 89 -1.53 6.40 -8.96
CA ASN A 89 -2.07 7.59 -9.63
C ASN A 89 -2.31 8.75 -8.64
N TRP A 90 -2.77 8.44 -7.43
CA TRP A 90 -2.95 9.44 -6.39
C TRP A 90 -1.60 9.99 -5.91
N GLU A 91 -0.61 9.12 -5.68
CA GLU A 91 0.74 9.52 -5.28
C GLU A 91 1.40 10.41 -6.33
N GLU A 92 1.31 10.05 -7.61
CA GLU A 92 1.82 10.86 -8.73
C GLU A 92 1.21 12.26 -8.72
N LYS A 93 -0.12 12.35 -8.62
CA LYS A 93 -0.84 13.63 -8.55
C LYS A 93 -0.38 14.49 -7.37
N VAL A 94 -0.30 13.90 -6.18
CA VAL A 94 0.14 14.60 -4.96
C VAL A 94 1.60 15.03 -5.07
N CYS A 95 2.46 14.18 -5.62
CA CYS A 95 3.87 14.47 -5.83
C CYS A 95 4.04 15.66 -6.78
N SER A 96 3.37 15.66 -7.94
CA SER A 96 3.39 16.78 -8.87
C SER A 96 2.92 18.09 -8.23
N GLN A 97 1.86 18.05 -7.43
CA GLN A 97 1.34 19.23 -6.73
C GLN A 97 2.30 19.76 -5.65
N ARG A 98 3.01 18.87 -4.94
CA ARG A 98 3.91 19.25 -3.83
C ARG A 98 5.34 19.56 -4.28
N LEU A 99 5.73 19.13 -5.48
CA LEU A 99 7.08 19.31 -6.02
C LEU A 99 7.62 20.75 -5.91
N PRO A 100 6.83 21.82 -6.19
CA PRO A 100 7.33 23.19 -6.07
C PRO A 100 7.73 23.56 -4.63
N LEU A 101 6.90 23.19 -3.65
CA LEU A 101 7.17 23.43 -2.22
C LEU A 101 8.42 22.68 -1.75
N VAL A 102 8.56 21.42 -2.18
CA VAL A 102 9.74 20.60 -1.87
C VAL A 102 11.01 21.25 -2.42
N ASN A 103 10.96 21.75 -3.67
CA ASN A 103 12.10 22.40 -4.28
C ASN A 103 12.46 23.72 -3.58
N ALA A 104 11.48 24.56 -3.25
CA ALA A 104 11.71 25.79 -2.49
C ALA A 104 12.35 25.50 -1.12
N THR A 105 11.83 24.50 -0.40
CA THR A 105 12.36 24.07 0.90
C THR A 105 13.79 23.56 0.78
N LYS A 106 14.11 22.79 -0.27
CA LYS A 106 15.48 22.33 -0.55
C LYS A 106 16.45 23.48 -0.78
N VAL A 107 16.03 24.52 -1.49
CA VAL A 107 16.86 25.73 -1.72
C VAL A 107 17.10 26.44 -0.39
N LEU A 108 16.05 26.73 0.38
CA LEU A 108 16.17 27.39 1.69
C LEU A 108 17.08 26.61 2.64
N HIS A 109 16.91 25.29 2.71
CA HIS A 109 17.75 24.44 3.54
C HIS A 109 19.23 24.48 3.09
N ARG A 110 19.51 24.53 1.79
CA ARG A 110 20.90 24.69 1.29
C ARG A 110 21.49 26.04 1.68
N THR A 111 20.72 27.13 1.52
CA THR A 111 21.16 28.48 1.91
C THR A 111 21.45 28.56 3.41
N TRP A 112 20.54 28.07 4.24
CA TRP A 112 20.74 28.00 5.69
C TRP A 112 21.99 27.19 6.05
N LYS A 113 22.18 26.02 5.43
CA LYS A 113 23.34 25.15 5.68
C LYS A 113 24.66 25.84 5.32
N MET A 114 24.68 26.65 4.24
CA MET A 114 25.85 27.45 3.87
C MET A 114 26.17 28.50 4.95
N GLN A 115 25.15 29.24 5.42
CA GLN A 115 25.31 30.24 6.48
C GLN A 115 25.83 29.63 7.79
N CYS A 116 25.31 28.47 8.19
CA CYS A 116 25.81 27.78 9.39
C CYS A 116 27.27 27.38 9.25
N ASN A 117 27.69 26.89 8.08
CA ASN A 117 29.08 26.48 7.85
C ASN A 117 30.05 27.66 7.83
N GLU A 118 29.62 28.85 7.39
CA GLU A 118 30.42 30.08 7.43
C GLU A 118 30.65 30.59 8.86
N LEU A 119 29.78 30.25 9.80
CA LEU A 119 29.87 30.64 11.22
C LEU A 119 30.75 29.70 12.06
N THR A 120 31.22 28.58 11.49
CA THR A 120 32.05 27.57 12.18
C THR A 120 33.55 27.69 11.87
N TYR A 121 33.98 28.78 11.23
CA TYR A 121 35.37 29.16 11.00
C TYR A 121 35.68 30.51 11.68
#